data_AF-V5GTA9-F1
#
_entry.id   AF-V5GTA9-F1
#
_cell.length_a   1.000
_cell.length_b   1.000
_cell.length_c   1.000
_cell.angle_alpha   90.00
_cell.angle_beta   90.00
_cell.angle_gamma   90.00
#
_symmetry.space_group_name_H-M   'P 1'
#
loop_
_entity.id
_entity.type
_entity.pdbx_description
1 polymer ?
#
loop_
_entity_poly.entity_id
_entity_poly.type
_entity_poly.pdbx_seq_one_letter_code
_entity_poly.pdbx_strand_id
1 'polypeptide(L)'
;MVRSQLLYLIRQNKDKYNLYITDEMAKKENKVVLRLPPYHCELNPIELIWAQVKNEVASKNKTYKLKDVRELLIEALNNVTNMNWKKCVEHVIKEEEKMGTLDGIMDDLIEPLIISINNSESDMDTDSSNNSENC
;
A
#
# COMPACT_ATOMS: atom_id res chain seq x y z
N MET A 1 -16.34 12.81 -8.51
CA MET A 1 -15.38 13.50 -7.63
C MET A 1 -14.02 12.87 -7.89
N VAL A 2 -13.07 13.64 -8.41
CA VAL A 2 -11.71 13.13 -8.74
C VAL A 2 -10.84 13.04 -7.49
N ARG A 3 -9.75 12.28 -7.54
CA ARG A 3 -8.90 12.03 -6.36
C ARG A 3 -8.34 13.31 -5.77
N SER A 4 -7.93 14.26 -6.61
CA SER A 4 -7.45 15.58 -6.18
C SER A 4 -8.45 16.36 -5.32
N GLN A 5 -9.75 16.30 -5.66
CA GLN A 5 -10.83 16.93 -4.87
C GLN A 5 -11.00 16.25 -3.51
N LEU A 6 -10.94 14.92 -3.47
CA LEU A 6 -11.02 14.16 -2.21
C LEU A 6 -9.82 14.47 -1.30
N LEU A 7 -8.60 14.51 -1.86
CA LEU A 7 -7.39 14.87 -1.12
C LEU A 7 -7.48 16.28 -0.52
N TYR A 8 -8.07 17.24 -1.25
CA TYR A 8 -8.34 18.58 -0.73
C TYR A 8 -9.27 18.52 0.50
N LEU A 9 -10.41 17.82 0.39
CA LEU A 9 -11.36 17.68 1.51
C LEU A 9 -10.74 16.98 2.72
N ILE A 10 -9.91 15.96 2.51
CA ILE A 10 -9.18 15.27 3.57
C ILE A 10 -8.25 16.25 4.29
N ARG A 11 -7.45 17.04 3.56
CA ARG A 11 -6.53 18.02 4.17
C ARG A 11 -7.25 19.01 5.09
N GLN A 12 -8.45 19.44 4.72
CA GLN A 12 -9.26 20.37 5.53
C GLN A 12 -9.85 19.75 6.79
N ASN A 13 -9.93 18.42 6.87
CA ASN A 13 -10.59 17.72 7.97
C ASN A 13 -9.66 16.80 8.77
N LYS A 14 -8.44 16.54 8.27
CA LYS A 14 -7.52 15.55 8.81
C LYS A 14 -7.27 15.73 10.30
N ASP A 15 -6.98 16.95 10.73
CA ASP A 15 -6.58 17.26 12.11
C ASP A 15 -7.69 17.00 13.14
N LYS A 16 -8.96 16.96 12.71
CA LYS A 16 -10.10 16.63 13.58
C LYS A 16 -10.10 15.15 13.99
N TYR A 17 -9.47 14.29 13.20
CA TYR A 17 -9.54 12.82 13.36
C TYR A 17 -8.17 12.16 13.53
N ASN A 18 -7.09 12.94 13.63
CA ASN A 18 -5.70 12.47 13.58
C ASN A 18 -5.04 12.26 14.96
N LEU A 19 -5.80 11.82 15.96
CA LEU A 19 -5.31 11.62 17.33
C LEU A 19 -4.97 10.14 17.57
N TYR A 20 -3.84 9.69 17.04
CA TYR A 20 -3.29 8.38 17.40
C TYR A 20 -2.23 8.57 18.50
N ILE A 21 -2.33 7.75 19.55
CA ILE A 21 -1.36 7.75 20.66
C ILE A 21 0.08 7.56 20.13
N THR A 22 0.25 6.73 19.09
CA THR A 22 1.53 6.50 18.42
C THR A 22 2.13 7.75 17.79
N ASP A 23 1.30 8.63 17.24
CA ASP A 23 1.75 9.85 16.55
C ASP A 23 2.24 10.87 17.59
N GLU A 24 1.55 10.98 18.73
CA GLU A 24 2.00 11.79 19.86
C GLU A 24 3.30 11.27 20.48
N MET A 25 3.44 9.94 20.60
CA MET A 25 4.68 9.32 21.07
C MET A 25 5.85 9.57 20.11
N ALA A 26 5.64 9.43 18.80
CA ALA A 26 6.66 9.71 17.80
C ALA A 26 7.04 11.21 17.78
N LYS A 27 6.05 12.10 17.90
CA LYS A 27 6.24 13.55 17.92
C LYS A 27 7.07 14.02 19.12
N LYS A 28 6.88 13.44 20.31
CA LYS A 28 7.73 13.70 21.49
C LYS A 28 9.21 13.41 21.24
N GLU A 29 9.49 12.48 20.34
CA GLU A 29 10.84 12.08 19.91
C GLU A 29 11.29 12.79 18.62
N ASN A 30 10.60 13.86 18.19
CA ASN A 30 10.83 14.57 16.92
C ASN A 30 10.80 13.66 15.67
N LYS A 31 9.97 12.62 15.68
CA LYS A 31 9.78 11.70 14.55
C LYS A 31 8.44 11.95 13.87
N VAL A 32 8.44 11.86 12.54
CA VAL A 32 7.23 11.92 11.72
C VAL A 32 6.79 10.52 11.37
N VAL A 33 5.53 10.19 11.63
CA VAL A 33 4.94 8.90 11.24
C VAL A 33 4.49 8.98 9.78
N LEU A 34 5.08 8.14 8.95
CA LEU A 34 4.60 7.90 7.59
C LEU A 34 3.62 6.72 7.62
N ARG A 35 2.45 6.89 6.99
CA ARG A 35 1.43 5.86 6.91
C ARG A 35 1.45 5.25 5.52
N LEU A 36 1.56 3.93 5.49
CA LEU A 36 1.52 3.16 4.27
C LEU A 36 0.06 2.86 3.91
N PRO A 37 -0.30 2.84 2.62
CA PRO A 37 -1.63 2.44 2.22
C PRO A 37 -1.84 0.94 2.49
N PRO A 38 -3.04 0.53 2.92
CA PRO A 38 -3.35 -0.88 3.17
C PRO A 38 -3.10 -1.74 1.92
N TYR A 39 -2.60 -2.96 2.11
CA TYR A 39 -2.37 -3.95 1.03
C TYR A 39 -1.31 -3.59 -0.03
N HIS A 40 -0.50 -2.56 0.20
CA HIS A 40 0.58 -2.15 -0.71
C HIS A 40 1.96 -2.37 -0.08
N CYS A 41 2.37 -3.64 0.04
CA CYS A 41 3.67 -3.98 0.63
C CYS A 41 4.85 -3.54 -0.24
N GLU A 42 4.63 -3.34 -1.54
CA GLU A 42 5.59 -2.79 -2.50
C GLU A 42 6.02 -1.35 -2.16
N LEU A 43 5.21 -0.63 -1.38
CA LEU A 43 5.53 0.71 -0.89
C LEU A 43 6.24 0.70 0.48
N ASN A 44 6.56 -0.48 1.01
CA ASN A 44 7.18 -0.63 2.31
C ASN A 44 8.62 -1.18 2.20
N PRO A 45 9.66 -0.34 2.33
CA PRO A 45 11.04 -0.78 2.08
C PRO A 45 11.54 -1.84 3.05
N ILE A 46 10.96 -1.93 4.26
CA ILE A 46 11.34 -2.96 5.24
C ILE A 46 10.93 -4.36 4.78
N GLU A 47 9.90 -4.50 3.93
CA GLU A 47 9.48 -5.81 3.40
C GLU A 47 10.55 -6.40 2.48
N LEU A 48 11.24 -5.56 1.70
CA LEU A 48 12.35 -5.96 0.84
C LEU A 48 13.57 -6.39 1.66
N ILE A 49 13.87 -5.66 2.74
CA ILE A 49 14.92 -6.04 3.70
C ILE A 49 14.56 -7.35 4.39
N TRP A 50 13.31 -7.52 4.82
CA TRP A 50 12.84 -8.76 5.41
C TRP A 50 12.89 -9.93 4.44
N ALA A 51 12.62 -9.71 3.16
CA ALA A 51 12.80 -10.74 2.14
C ALA A 51 14.28 -11.19 2.06
N GLN A 52 15.24 -10.26 2.07
CA GLN A 52 16.66 -10.58 2.13
C GLN A 52 17.01 -11.40 3.38
N VAL A 53 16.60 -10.95 4.56
CA VAL A 53 16.88 -11.62 5.85
C VAL A 53 16.26 -13.02 5.88
N LYS A 54 14.99 -13.16 5.48
CA LYS A 54 14.29 -14.45 5.45
C LYS A 54 14.97 -15.43 4.50
N ASN A 55 15.37 -14.97 3.31
CA ASN A 55 16.06 -15.82 2.33
C ASN A 55 17.42 -16.31 2.87
N GLU A 56 18.16 -15.45 3.55
CA GLU A 56 19.43 -15.83 4.15
C GLU A 56 19.24 -16.89 5.25
N VAL A 57 18.32 -16.65 6.19
CA VAL A 57 17.99 -17.62 7.25
C VAL A 57 17.52 -18.94 6.64
N ALA A 58 16.61 -18.90 5.66
CA ALA A 58 16.09 -20.10 5.01
C ALA A 58 17.19 -20.90 4.30
N SER A 59 18.14 -20.23 3.64
CA SER A 59 19.25 -20.90 2.94
C SER A 59 20.23 -21.61 3.87
N LYS A 60 20.39 -21.12 5.11
CA LYS A 60 21.35 -21.64 6.10
C LYS A 60 20.71 -22.55 7.14
N ASN A 61 19.39 -22.50 7.30
CA ASN A 61 18.68 -23.29 8.30
C ASN A 61 18.63 -24.78 7.92
N LYS A 62 19.40 -25.60 8.63
CA LYS A 62 19.47 -27.06 8.43
C LYS A 62 18.73 -27.87 9.49
N THR A 63 18.55 -27.29 10.68
CA THR A 63 18.09 -28.02 11.88
C THR A 63 16.65 -27.73 12.23
N TYR A 64 16.08 -26.62 11.71
CA TYR A 64 14.73 -26.15 11.98
C TYR A 64 14.43 -25.92 13.47
N LYS A 65 15.47 -25.80 14.31
CA LYS A 65 15.35 -25.50 15.73
C LYS A 65 15.32 -24.00 15.94
N LEU A 66 14.43 -23.55 16.85
CA LEU A 66 14.25 -22.12 17.12
C LEU A 66 15.53 -21.43 17.59
N LYS A 67 16.37 -22.13 18.37
CA LYS A 67 17.66 -21.60 18.84
C LYS A 67 18.58 -21.28 17.65
N ASP A 68 18.71 -22.20 16.72
CA ASP A 68 19.60 -22.07 15.56
C ASP A 68 19.05 -21.00 14.60
N VAL A 69 17.72 -20.95 14.43
CA VAL A 69 17.04 -19.87 13.67
C VAL A 69 17.32 -18.49 14.26
N ARG A 70 17.34 -18.36 15.60
CA ARG A 70 17.66 -17.10 16.27
C ARG A 70 19.10 -16.66 16.01
N GLU A 71 20.05 -17.59 16.05
CA GLU A 71 21.46 -17.29 15.75
C GLU A 71 21.63 -16.84 14.28
N LEU A 72 21.00 -17.56 13.34
CA LEU A 72 20.98 -17.20 11.93
C LEU A 72 20.30 -15.85 11.65
N LEU A 73 19.21 -15.54 12.36
CA LEU A 73 18.52 -14.25 12.24
C LEU A 73 19.43 -13.09 12.63
N ILE A 74 20.17 -13.22 13.74
CA ILE A 74 21.11 -12.18 14.18
C ILE A 74 22.22 -12.00 13.15
N GLU A 75 22.77 -13.10 12.62
CA GLU A 75 23.78 -13.06 11.55
C GLU A 75 23.24 -12.34 10.30
N ALA A 76 22.05 -12.73 9.83
CA ALA A 76 21.43 -12.15 8.64
C ALA A 76 21.13 -10.66 8.82
N LEU A 77 20.69 -10.23 10.01
CA LEU A 77 20.48 -8.81 10.31
C LEU A 77 21.80 -8.02 10.28
N ASN A 78 22.89 -8.58 10.80
CA ASN A 78 24.21 -7.95 10.77
C ASN A 78 24.78 -7.84 9.33
N ASN A 79 24.36 -8.72 8.44
CA ASN A 79 24.75 -8.69 7.02
C ASN A 79 23.95 -7.66 6.20
N VAL A 80 22.89 -7.07 6.75
CA VAL A 80 22.16 -5.98 6.08
C VAL A 80 23.00 -4.71 6.12
N THR A 81 23.45 -4.26 4.94
CA THR A 81 24.28 -3.06 4.80
C THR A 81 23.46 -1.81 4.50
N ASN A 82 24.08 -0.64 4.68
CA ASN A 82 23.51 0.64 4.24
C ASN A 82 23.19 0.66 2.73
N MET A 83 23.95 -0.07 1.91
CA MET A 83 23.69 -0.17 0.48
C MET A 83 22.44 -1.01 0.18
N ASN A 84 22.15 -2.06 0.96
CA ASN A 84 20.90 -2.81 0.85
C ASN A 84 19.71 -1.90 1.13
N TRP A 85 19.78 -1.13 2.23
CA TRP A 85 18.74 -0.17 2.59
C TRP A 85 18.53 0.90 1.52
N LYS A 86 19.61 1.53 1.04
CA LYS A 86 19.54 2.54 -0.01
C LYS A 86 18.86 2.00 -1.26
N LYS A 87 19.24 0.80 -1.71
CA LYS A 87 18.63 0.14 -2.88
C LYS A 87 17.14 -0.15 -2.68
N CYS A 88 16.73 -0.59 -1.49
CA CYS A 88 15.33 -0.88 -1.19
C CYS A 88 14.49 0.40 -1.17
N VAL A 89 15.00 1.48 -0.56
CA VAL A 89 14.32 2.79 -0.54
C VAL A 89 14.21 3.36 -1.96
N GLU A 90 15.27 3.31 -2.76
CA GLU A 90 15.24 3.75 -4.16
C GLU A 90 14.23 2.96 -5.01
N HIS A 91 14.06 1.66 -4.73
CA HIS A 91 13.06 0.85 -5.41
C HIS A 91 11.63 1.30 -5.05
N VAL A 92 11.35 1.50 -3.77
CA VAL A 92 10.04 1.96 -3.30
C VAL A 92 9.68 3.33 -3.87
N ILE A 93 10.64 4.27 -3.92
CA ILE A 93 10.41 5.59 -4.52
C ILE A 93 10.01 5.46 -6.00
N LYS A 94 10.66 4.55 -6.75
CA LYS A 94 10.31 4.31 -8.16
C LYS A 94 8.92 3.71 -8.33
N GLU A 95 8.51 2.78 -7.45
CA GLU A 95 7.15 2.24 -7.48
C GLU A 95 6.12 3.32 -7.11
N GLU A 96 6.43 4.20 -6.14
CA GLU A 96 5.58 5.35 -5.80
C GLU A 96 5.41 6.32 -6.99
N GLU A 97 6.50 6.70 -7.65
CA GLU A 97 6.49 7.56 -8.84
C GLU A 97 5.65 6.96 -9.99
N LYS A 98 5.79 5.65 -10.21
CA LYS A 98 5.02 4.92 -11.22
C LYS A 98 3.53 4.93 -10.90
N MET A 99 3.15 4.64 -9.65
CA MET A 99 1.74 4.70 -9.22
C MET A 99 1.19 6.12 -9.35
N GLY A 100 1.94 7.13 -8.91
CA GLY A 100 1.53 8.53 -9.02
C GLY A 100 1.33 9.00 -10.47
N THR A 101 2.15 8.51 -11.39
CA THR A 101 2.00 8.79 -12.84
C THR A 101 0.72 8.18 -13.39
N LEU A 102 0.44 6.92 -13.07
CA LEU A 102 -0.79 6.23 -13.50
C LEU A 102 -2.04 6.90 -12.93
N ASP A 103 -1.98 7.33 -11.67
CA ASP A 103 -3.07 8.05 -11.01
C ASP A 103 -3.37 9.40 -11.69
N GLY A 104 -2.33 10.15 -12.07
CA GLY A 104 -2.50 11.42 -12.77
C GLY A 104 -3.20 11.26 -14.13
N ILE A 105 -2.78 10.24 -14.90
CA ILE A 105 -3.42 9.91 -16.19
C ILE A 105 -4.89 9.55 -15.99
N MET A 106 -5.23 8.81 -14.93
CA MET A 106 -6.62 8.43 -14.66
C MET A 106 -7.48 9.63 -14.25
N ASP A 107 -6.97 10.55 -13.43
CA ASP A 107 -7.68 11.79 -13.08
C ASP A 107 -7.99 12.65 -14.32
N ASP A 108 -7.11 12.65 -15.34
CA ASP A 108 -7.32 13.36 -16.62
C ASP A 108 -8.35 12.68 -17.52
N LEU A 109 -8.47 11.35 -17.47
CA LEU A 109 -9.38 10.55 -18.30
C LEU A 109 -10.79 10.42 -17.72
N ILE A 110 -10.98 10.65 -16.42
CA ILE A 110 -12.30 10.56 -15.79
C ILE A 110 -13.17 11.74 -16.25
N GLU A 111 -14.09 11.48 -17.17
CA GLU A 111 -15.15 12.42 -17.51
C GLU A 111 -16.05 12.69 -16.30
N PRO A 112 -16.56 13.93 -16.13
CA PRO A 112 -17.51 14.24 -15.07
C PRO A 112 -18.75 13.35 -15.20
N LEU A 113 -19.02 12.53 -14.18
CA LEU A 113 -20.24 11.74 -14.10
C LEU A 113 -21.43 12.68 -13.86
N ILE A 114 -22.11 13.08 -14.93
CA ILE A 114 -23.32 13.91 -14.87
C ILE A 114 -24.49 12.98 -14.54
N ILE A 115 -24.86 12.89 -13.27
CA ILE A 115 -26.12 12.26 -12.88
C ILE A 115 -27.22 13.28 -13.16
N SER A 116 -27.87 13.19 -14.33
CA SER A 116 -29.09 13.97 -14.57
C SER A 116 -30.20 13.37 -13.70
N ILE A 117 -30.51 14.02 -12.59
CA ILE A 117 -31.70 13.71 -11.79
C ILE A 117 -32.90 14.32 -12.53
N ASN A 118 -33.23 13.75 -13.69
CA ASN A 118 -34.55 13.96 -14.27
C ASN A 118 -35.48 13.06 -13.48
N ASN A 119 -36.33 13.71 -12.68
CA ASN A 119 -37.44 13.09 -11.99
C ASN A 119 -38.49 12.68 -13.04
N SER A 120 -38.24 11.58 -13.73
CA SER A 120 -39.21 10.89 -14.57
C SER A 120 -38.76 9.44 -14.70
N GLU A 121 -39.51 8.58 -14.01
CA GLU A 121 -39.41 7.13 -13.98
C GLU A 121 -39.48 6.49 -15.38
N SER A 122 -39.05 5.22 -15.38
CA SER A 122 -39.23 4.16 -16.36
C SER A 122 -38.26 4.13 -17.53
N ASP A 123 -37.32 3.19 -17.47
CA ASP A 123 -37.22 2.15 -18.49
C ASP A 123 -36.84 0.83 -17.80
N MET A 124 -37.77 -0.12 -17.84
CA MET A 124 -37.51 -1.51 -17.48
C MET A 124 -36.76 -2.17 -18.63
N ASP A 125 -35.51 -2.58 -18.41
CA ASP A 125 -34.89 -3.58 -19.27
C ASP A 125 -34.97 -4.94 -18.57
N THR A 126 -35.89 -5.73 -19.10
CA THR A 126 -36.28 -7.07 -18.70
C THR A 126 -35.08 -8.03 -18.78
N ASP A 127 -34.83 -8.77 -17.68
CA ASP A 127 -33.96 -9.93 -17.67
C ASP A 127 -34.36 -10.94 -18.75
N SER A 128 -33.40 -11.35 -19.58
CA SER A 128 -33.51 -12.59 -20.36
C SER A 128 -32.31 -13.48 -20.04
N SER A 129 -32.47 -14.23 -18.96
CA SER A 129 -31.65 -15.41 -18.67
C SER A 129 -32.00 -16.50 -19.68
N ASN A 130 -31.17 -16.69 -20.72
CA ASN A 130 -31.20 -17.92 -21.50
C ASN A 130 -30.24 -18.92 -20.89
N ASN A 131 -30.80 -19.72 -19.98
CA ASN A 131 -30.19 -20.95 -19.51
C ASN A 131 -30.38 -22.00 -20.63
N SER A 132 -29.29 -22.46 -21.23
CA SER A 132 -29.27 -23.73 -21.95
C SER A 132 -28.09 -24.55 -21.49
N GLU A 133 -28.32 -25.29 -20.41
CA GLU A 133 -27.70 -26.60 -20.23
C GLU A 133 -28.01 -27.45 -21.47
N ASN A 134 -27.00 -28.14 -21.99
CA ASN A 134 -27.16 -29.53 -22.42
C ASN A 134 -25.79 -30.20 -22.58
N CYS A 135 -25.56 -31.16 -21.68
CA CYS A 135 -24.74 -32.37 -21.71
C CYS A 135 -23.35 -32.36 -22.35
#